data_AF-A0A8G1RUH6-F1
#
_entry.id   AF-A0A8G1RUH6-F1
#
_cell.length_a   1.000
_cell.length_b   1.000
_cell.length_c   1.000
_cell.angle_alpha   90.00
_cell.angle_beta   90.00
_cell.angle_gamma   90.00
#
_symmetry.space_group_name_H-M   'P 1'
#
loop_
_entity.id
_entity.type
_entity.pdbx_description
1 polymer ?
#
loop_
_entity_poly.entity_id
_entity_poly.type
_entity_poly.pdbx_seq_one_letter_code
_entity_poly.pdbx_strand_id
1 'polypeptide(L)'
;MASLSTLSHLLQECISSLLTWKALALFLALINLKNLPLVWHARLAHHLYRNIRRTPQDPHHPASTHPPPHATHPIFLPLTISSRTPILETDYNFHKSNSTYFSDLDIARTALATRIFTPGSRIVNRDLDAEAAAASSASSASSDGKEKKQPPKGGSKLGLYIALGSVFCSFKREIKPFERYEITSRVIGWDEKWVYMISYFVRPQAGKKGRLLATALSKYVVKKGRVTVPPERVLRASGFLPERPVGSVGSGSLTPGESGSGSGSGSGSGSEEGQLLDEGITATATGVDAAVVREVLLDAGDGDEAAKEEQRERNVHSWNEEDWPWERIEEERLRGLKVVEGYAGLDAKLFEEWGGE
;
A
#
# COMPACT_ATOMS: atom_id res chain seq x y z
N MET A 1 -25.21 -59.54 -19.59
CA MET A 1 -26.19 -58.64 -18.93
C MET A 1 -25.82 -58.31 -17.47
N ALA A 2 -25.39 -59.26 -16.63
CA ALA A 2 -25.06 -59.01 -15.21
C ALA A 2 -23.88 -58.03 -14.92
N SER A 3 -22.93 -57.88 -15.85
CA SER A 3 -21.80 -56.93 -15.71
C SER A 3 -22.18 -55.48 -15.99
N LEU A 4 -23.17 -55.25 -16.86
CA LEU A 4 -23.67 -53.90 -17.18
C LEU A 4 -24.57 -53.37 -16.05
N SER A 5 -25.34 -54.25 -15.40
CA SER A 5 -26.21 -53.89 -14.27
C SER A 5 -25.43 -53.59 -12.99
N THR A 6 -24.30 -54.28 -12.76
CA THR A 6 -23.40 -53.98 -11.63
C THR A 6 -22.65 -52.67 -11.83
N LEU A 7 -22.19 -52.40 -13.06
CA LEU A 7 -21.60 -51.10 -13.40
C LEU A 7 -22.62 -49.96 -13.26
N SER A 8 -23.87 -50.16 -13.69
CA SER A 8 -24.92 -49.15 -13.54
C SER A 8 -25.27 -48.90 -12.07
N HIS A 9 -25.32 -49.95 -11.23
CA HIS A 9 -25.60 -49.81 -9.80
C HIS A 9 -24.47 -49.08 -9.07
N LEU A 10 -23.22 -49.41 -9.37
CA LEU A 10 -22.05 -48.71 -8.84
C LEU A 10 -22.00 -47.24 -9.31
N LEU A 11 -22.29 -46.98 -10.58
CA LEU A 11 -22.41 -45.62 -11.09
C LEU A 11 -23.53 -44.87 -10.37
N GLN A 12 -24.68 -45.51 -10.13
CA GLN A 12 -25.81 -44.89 -9.46
C GLN A 12 -25.55 -44.63 -7.97
N GLU A 13 -24.80 -45.50 -7.28
CA GLU A 13 -24.32 -45.29 -5.92
C GLU A 13 -23.25 -44.19 -5.84
N CYS A 14 -22.30 -44.16 -6.79
CA CYS A 14 -21.33 -43.07 -6.90
C CYS A 14 -22.02 -41.73 -7.18
N ILE A 15 -22.94 -41.69 -8.15
CA ILE A 15 -23.72 -40.51 -8.52
C ILE A 15 -24.55 -40.05 -7.32
N SER A 16 -25.29 -40.93 -6.65
CA SER A 16 -26.10 -40.57 -5.48
C SER A 16 -25.26 -40.10 -4.28
N SER A 17 -24.06 -40.66 -4.07
CA SER A 17 -23.13 -40.15 -3.04
C SER A 17 -22.56 -38.76 -3.38
N LEU A 18 -22.26 -38.50 -4.65
CA LEU A 18 -21.79 -37.20 -5.17
C LEU A 18 -22.91 -36.14 -5.26
N LEU A 19 -24.18 -36.58 -5.36
CA LEU A 19 -25.38 -35.73 -5.33
C LEU A 19 -25.91 -35.51 -3.91
N THR A 20 -25.22 -35.97 -2.87
CA THR A 20 -25.55 -35.55 -1.51
C THR A 20 -25.34 -34.04 -1.38
N TRP A 21 -26.22 -33.36 -0.64
CA TRP A 21 -26.06 -31.93 -0.38
C TRP A 21 -24.70 -31.61 0.27
N LYS A 22 -24.13 -32.56 1.04
CA LYS A 22 -22.79 -32.46 1.64
C LYS A 22 -21.69 -32.46 0.59
N ALA A 23 -21.74 -33.38 -0.37
CA ALA A 23 -20.79 -33.43 -1.48
C ALA A 23 -20.89 -32.18 -2.36
N LEU A 24 -22.11 -31.72 -2.66
CA LEU A 24 -22.34 -30.47 -3.37
C LEU A 24 -21.81 -29.26 -2.60
N ALA A 25 -22.08 -29.15 -1.29
CA ALA A 25 -21.57 -28.07 -0.45
C ALA A 25 -20.04 -28.07 -0.39
N LEU A 26 -19.41 -29.25 -0.26
CA LEU A 26 -17.96 -29.39 -0.28
C LEU A 26 -17.38 -28.97 -1.65
N PHE A 27 -17.98 -29.42 -2.75
CA PHE A 27 -17.58 -29.03 -4.09
C PHE A 27 -17.66 -27.51 -4.29
N LEU A 28 -18.79 -26.90 -3.91
CA LEU A 28 -18.97 -25.44 -3.99
C LEU A 28 -17.97 -24.68 -3.11
N ALA A 29 -17.64 -25.21 -1.92
CA ALA A 29 -16.62 -24.64 -1.05
C ALA A 29 -15.21 -24.74 -1.66
N LEU A 30 -14.87 -25.85 -2.31
CA LEU A 30 -13.56 -26.05 -2.94
C LEU A 30 -13.36 -25.15 -4.16
N ILE A 31 -14.34 -25.06 -5.05
CA ILE A 31 -14.22 -24.19 -6.24
C ILE A 31 -14.25 -22.71 -5.87
N ASN A 32 -14.83 -22.36 -4.72
CA ASN A 32 -14.86 -21.00 -4.17
C ASN A 32 -14.00 -20.83 -2.92
N LEU A 33 -12.91 -21.59 -2.80
CA LEU A 33 -12.05 -21.55 -1.62
C LEU A 33 -11.61 -20.12 -1.28
N LYS A 34 -11.34 -19.30 -2.30
CA LYS A 34 -10.94 -17.88 -2.16
C LYS A 34 -11.99 -17.02 -1.45
N ASN A 35 -13.26 -17.40 -1.53
CA ASN A 35 -14.41 -16.68 -1.00
C ASN A 35 -14.89 -17.22 0.35
N LEU A 36 -14.27 -18.29 0.87
CA LEU A 36 -14.63 -18.79 2.20
C LEU A 36 -14.27 -17.76 3.29
N PRO A 37 -14.99 -17.76 4.42
CA PRO A 37 -14.68 -16.89 5.55
C PRO A 37 -13.20 -16.97 5.93
N LEU A 38 -12.63 -15.82 6.28
CA LEU A 38 -11.23 -15.65 6.71
C LEU A 38 -10.15 -15.95 5.65
N VAL A 39 -10.47 -16.54 4.49
CA VAL A 39 -9.45 -16.85 3.46
C VAL A 39 -8.82 -15.58 2.90
N TRP A 40 -9.62 -14.52 2.68
CA TRP A 40 -9.08 -13.22 2.30
C TRP A 40 -8.09 -12.67 3.35
N HIS A 41 -8.46 -12.74 4.64
CA HIS A 41 -7.59 -12.31 5.74
C HIS A 41 -6.30 -13.14 5.79
N ALA A 42 -6.38 -14.46 5.62
CA ALA A 42 -5.21 -15.34 5.58
C ALA A 42 -4.28 -15.02 4.40
N ARG A 43 -4.83 -14.71 3.21
CA ARG A 43 -4.05 -14.26 2.05
C ARG A 43 -3.33 -12.94 2.32
N LEU A 44 -4.02 -12.01 2.97
CA LEU A 44 -3.44 -10.72 3.35
C LEU A 44 -2.33 -10.89 4.40
N ALA A 45 -2.62 -11.65 5.46
CA ALA A 45 -1.72 -11.96 6.55
C ALA A 45 -0.48 -12.73 6.08
N HIS A 46 -0.61 -13.59 5.06
CA HIS A 46 0.53 -14.26 4.43
C HIS A 46 1.56 -13.25 3.90
N HIS A 47 1.11 -12.23 3.17
CA HIS A 47 2.00 -11.21 2.62
C HIS A 47 2.48 -10.21 3.67
N LEU A 48 1.69 -9.92 4.71
CA LEU A 48 2.16 -9.18 5.88
C LEU A 48 3.29 -9.97 6.54
N TYR A 49 3.01 -11.18 7.02
CA TYR A 49 3.97 -12.03 7.74
C TYR A 49 5.26 -12.28 6.97
N ARG A 50 5.16 -12.60 5.67
CA ARG A 50 6.33 -12.92 4.83
C ARG A 50 7.22 -11.71 4.54
N ASN A 51 6.65 -10.51 4.53
CA ASN A 51 7.38 -9.28 4.23
C ASN A 51 7.70 -8.46 5.48
N ILE A 52 7.23 -8.87 6.66
CA ILE A 52 7.69 -8.30 7.93
C ILE A 52 9.17 -8.62 8.07
N ARG A 53 9.98 -7.57 8.08
CA ARG A 53 11.38 -7.69 8.47
C ARG A 53 11.46 -7.91 9.98
N ARG A 54 11.87 -9.11 10.37
CA ARG A 54 12.12 -9.47 11.76
C ARG A 54 13.56 -9.24 12.13
N THR A 55 14.46 -9.37 11.15
CA THR A 55 15.88 -9.18 11.35
C THR A 55 16.41 -8.16 10.33
N PRO A 56 17.47 -7.41 10.67
CA PRO A 56 18.11 -6.51 9.73
C PRO A 56 18.50 -7.21 8.42
N GLN A 57 18.86 -8.50 8.46
CA GLN A 57 19.36 -9.31 7.35
C GLN A 57 18.27 -9.76 6.35
N ASP A 58 16.98 -9.57 6.64
CA ASP A 58 15.91 -9.95 5.72
C ASP A 58 16.07 -9.22 4.37
N PRO A 59 16.01 -9.92 3.22
CA PRO A 59 16.23 -9.30 1.91
C PRO A 59 15.07 -8.38 1.51
N HIS A 60 15.38 -7.28 0.81
CA HIS A 60 14.37 -6.35 0.26
C HIS A 60 13.42 -6.99 -0.73
N HIS A 61 13.89 -8.04 -1.39
CA HIS A 61 13.21 -8.67 -2.49
C HIS A 61 13.07 -10.16 -2.18
N PRO A 62 11.85 -10.73 -2.30
CA PRO A 62 11.71 -12.17 -2.36
C PRO A 62 12.60 -12.68 -3.49
N ALA A 63 13.41 -13.71 -3.22
CA ALA A 63 14.49 -14.22 -4.07
C ALA A 63 14.12 -14.59 -5.52
N SER A 64 12.84 -14.53 -5.90
CA SER A 64 12.32 -15.09 -7.15
C SER A 64 11.71 -14.09 -8.14
N THR A 65 11.63 -12.79 -7.84
CA THR A 65 10.91 -11.86 -8.75
C THR A 65 11.80 -11.19 -9.79
N HIS A 66 13.02 -10.80 -9.43
CA HIS A 66 14.01 -10.26 -10.36
C HIS A 66 15.39 -10.62 -9.79
N PRO A 67 16.24 -11.40 -10.47
CA PRO A 67 17.60 -11.64 -10.00
C PRO A 67 18.44 -10.36 -10.13
N PRO A 68 19.30 -10.03 -9.16
CA PRO A 68 20.24 -8.93 -9.29
C PRO A 68 21.32 -9.24 -10.34
N PRO A 69 21.92 -8.22 -10.99
CA PRO A 69 21.67 -6.78 -10.83
C PRO A 69 20.37 -6.32 -11.52
N HIS A 70 19.69 -5.34 -10.94
CA HIS A 70 18.44 -4.81 -11.50
C HIS A 70 18.72 -3.68 -12.51
N ALA A 71 18.16 -3.79 -13.73
CA ALA A 71 18.19 -2.69 -14.69
C ALA A 71 17.36 -1.46 -14.25
N THR A 72 16.37 -1.69 -13.38
CA THR A 72 15.47 -0.67 -12.84
C THR A 72 15.72 -0.51 -11.34
N HIS A 73 15.69 0.73 -10.85
CA HIS A 73 15.84 1.01 -9.43
C HIS A 73 14.83 0.20 -8.57
N PRO A 74 15.27 -0.40 -7.45
CA PRO A 74 14.44 -1.27 -6.59
C PRO A 74 13.07 -0.72 -6.19
N ILE A 75 12.94 0.61 -6.01
CA ILE A 75 11.68 1.28 -5.65
C ILE A 75 10.60 1.17 -6.73
N PHE A 76 11.00 1.19 -8.01
CA PHE A 76 10.10 1.11 -9.16
C PHE A 76 9.93 -0.32 -9.68
N LEU A 77 10.61 -1.29 -9.03
CA LEU A 77 10.59 -2.67 -9.44
C LEU A 77 9.19 -3.28 -9.25
N PRO A 78 8.59 -3.87 -10.29
CA PRO A 78 7.25 -4.42 -10.19
C PRO A 78 7.23 -5.73 -9.39
N LEU A 79 6.18 -5.88 -8.58
CA LEU A 79 5.81 -7.11 -7.88
C LEU A 79 4.58 -7.72 -8.54
N THR A 80 4.66 -8.99 -8.92
CA THR A 80 3.55 -9.72 -9.55
C THR A 80 2.98 -10.79 -8.62
N ILE A 81 1.66 -10.81 -8.47
CA ILE A 81 0.93 -11.94 -7.86
C ILE A 81 -0.01 -12.57 -8.88
N SER A 82 -0.29 -13.87 -8.76
CA SER A 82 -1.29 -14.56 -9.58
C SER A 82 -2.59 -14.75 -8.81
N SER A 83 -3.73 -14.63 -9.50
CA SER A 83 -5.05 -14.93 -8.98
C SER A 83 -5.92 -15.61 -10.04
N ARG A 84 -7.10 -16.07 -9.62
CA ARG A 84 -8.16 -16.63 -10.47
C ARG A 84 -9.50 -16.03 -10.05
N THR A 85 -10.50 -16.12 -10.92
CA THR A 85 -11.88 -15.69 -10.65
C THR A 85 -12.77 -16.89 -10.31
N PRO A 86 -12.98 -17.27 -9.03
CA PRO A 86 -14.02 -18.23 -8.68
C PRO A 86 -15.40 -17.77 -9.12
N ILE A 87 -16.35 -18.70 -9.17
CA ILE A 87 -17.75 -18.41 -9.56
C ILE A 87 -18.37 -17.35 -8.62
N LEU A 88 -18.08 -17.39 -7.32
CA LEU A 88 -18.60 -16.38 -6.38
C LEU A 88 -17.98 -14.98 -6.56
N GLU A 89 -17.03 -14.81 -7.47
CA GLU A 89 -16.54 -13.49 -7.89
C GLU A 89 -17.09 -13.02 -9.22
N THR A 90 -17.94 -13.81 -9.88
CA THR A 90 -18.55 -13.39 -11.15
C THR A 90 -19.85 -12.65 -10.93
N ASP A 91 -20.16 -11.73 -11.84
CA ASP A 91 -21.44 -11.04 -11.91
C ASP A 91 -22.50 -11.86 -12.67
N TYR A 92 -23.66 -11.25 -12.93
CA TYR A 92 -24.76 -11.86 -13.68
C TYR A 92 -24.39 -12.21 -15.13
N ASN A 93 -23.36 -11.58 -15.70
CA ASN A 93 -22.85 -11.85 -17.04
C ASN A 93 -21.78 -12.95 -17.05
N PHE A 94 -21.52 -13.61 -15.91
CA PHE A 94 -20.48 -14.63 -15.77
C PHE A 94 -19.05 -14.13 -16.06
N HIS A 95 -18.78 -12.85 -15.85
CA HIS A 95 -17.42 -12.30 -15.85
C HIS A 95 -17.07 -11.81 -14.46
N LYS A 96 -15.76 -11.66 -14.18
CA LYS A 96 -15.31 -11.12 -12.89
C LYS A 96 -16.04 -9.81 -12.60
N SER A 97 -16.77 -9.79 -11.50
CA SER A 97 -17.51 -8.61 -11.04
C SER A 97 -16.53 -7.47 -10.75
N ASN A 98 -16.88 -6.26 -11.20
CA ASN A 98 -16.06 -5.06 -11.06
C ASN A 98 -15.61 -4.81 -9.61
N SER A 99 -16.49 -5.08 -8.63
CA SER A 99 -16.17 -4.90 -7.21
C SER A 99 -15.11 -5.87 -6.69
N THR A 100 -15.00 -7.07 -7.28
CA THR A 100 -14.07 -8.11 -6.83
C THR A 100 -12.65 -7.90 -7.33
N TYR A 101 -12.39 -6.86 -8.15
CA TYR A 101 -11.01 -6.45 -8.45
C TYR A 101 -10.33 -5.86 -7.22
N PHE A 102 -11.09 -5.16 -6.36
CA PHE A 102 -10.55 -4.53 -5.17
C PHE A 102 -10.07 -5.53 -4.13
N SER A 103 -10.75 -6.67 -3.97
CA SER A 103 -10.32 -7.72 -3.03
C SER A 103 -8.95 -8.30 -3.37
N ASP A 104 -8.63 -8.44 -4.67
CA ASP A 104 -7.30 -8.88 -5.09
C ASP A 104 -6.29 -7.73 -5.16
N LEU A 105 -6.74 -6.49 -5.38
CA LEU A 105 -5.88 -5.31 -5.21
C LEU A 105 -5.43 -5.15 -3.77
N ASP A 106 -6.25 -5.45 -2.77
CA ASP A 106 -5.83 -5.44 -1.36
C ASP A 106 -4.62 -6.34 -1.17
N ILE A 107 -4.70 -7.59 -1.66
CA ILE A 107 -3.60 -8.55 -1.57
C ILE A 107 -2.35 -8.06 -2.33
N ALA A 108 -2.52 -7.60 -3.56
CA ALA A 108 -1.41 -7.14 -4.40
C ALA A 108 -0.69 -5.91 -3.82
N ARG A 109 -1.47 -4.94 -3.33
CA ARG A 109 -0.96 -3.70 -2.75
C ARG A 109 -0.34 -3.95 -1.39
N THR A 110 -0.93 -4.78 -0.55
CA THR A 110 -0.29 -5.19 0.71
C THR A 110 1.04 -5.87 0.44
N ALA A 111 1.12 -6.78 -0.54
CA ALA A 111 2.39 -7.43 -0.89
C ALA A 111 3.48 -6.43 -1.32
N LEU A 112 3.11 -5.35 -2.03
CA LEU A 112 4.05 -4.30 -2.44
C LEU A 112 4.37 -3.33 -1.30
N ALA A 113 3.36 -2.83 -0.60
CA ALA A 113 3.50 -1.86 0.47
C ALA A 113 4.31 -2.40 1.64
N THR A 114 4.06 -3.63 2.07
CA THR A 114 4.82 -4.22 3.18
C THR A 114 6.28 -4.45 2.80
N ARG A 115 6.56 -4.78 1.54
CA ARG A 115 7.93 -4.87 1.02
C ARG A 115 8.66 -3.52 1.07
N ILE A 116 7.97 -2.43 0.75
CA ILE A 116 8.60 -1.10 0.61
C ILE A 116 8.71 -0.35 1.94
N PHE A 117 7.68 -0.39 2.78
CA PHE A 117 7.58 0.49 3.95
C PHE A 117 7.99 -0.19 5.26
N THR A 118 7.87 -1.51 5.38
CA THR A 118 8.21 -2.22 6.63
C THR A 118 9.68 -2.12 7.02
N PRO A 119 10.67 -2.09 6.09
CA PRO A 119 12.08 -1.98 6.49
C PRO A 119 12.39 -0.70 7.28
N GLY A 120 11.88 0.45 6.83
CA GLY A 120 12.13 1.75 7.47
C GLY A 120 11.09 2.16 8.52
N SER A 121 9.94 1.46 8.60
CA SER A 121 8.84 1.87 9.49
C SER A 121 9.25 1.91 10.96
N ARG A 122 10.06 0.94 11.42
CA ARG A 122 10.56 0.86 12.80
C ARG A 122 11.51 2.01 13.13
N ILE A 123 12.44 2.31 12.22
CA ILE A 123 13.42 3.40 12.37
C ILE A 123 12.67 4.72 12.48
N VAL A 124 11.80 5.01 11.50
CA VAL A 124 11.01 6.25 11.49
C VAL A 124 10.08 6.33 12.70
N ASN A 125 9.48 5.23 13.14
CA ASN A 125 8.63 5.24 14.31
C ASN A 125 9.40 5.66 15.56
N ARG A 126 10.59 5.09 15.78
CA ARG A 126 11.47 5.44 16.90
C ARG A 126 11.95 6.89 16.81
N ASP A 127 12.39 7.33 15.64
CA ASP A 127 12.91 8.70 15.46
C ASP A 127 11.80 9.72 15.76
N LEU A 128 10.56 9.44 15.33
CA LEU A 128 9.39 10.25 15.69
C LEU A 128 9.05 10.22 17.18
N ASP A 129 9.28 9.10 17.88
CA ASP A 129 9.13 9.04 19.35
C ASP A 129 10.20 9.88 20.05
N ALA A 130 11.44 9.83 19.57
CA ALA A 130 12.55 10.63 20.09
C ALA A 130 12.35 12.12 19.83
N GLU A 131 11.92 12.51 18.63
CA GLU A 131 11.54 13.89 18.28
C GLU A 131 10.42 14.42 19.17
N ALA A 132 9.37 13.62 19.39
CA ALA A 132 8.27 13.99 20.27
C ALA A 132 8.73 14.14 21.73
N ALA A 133 9.60 13.25 22.21
CA ALA A 133 10.19 13.35 23.54
C ALA A 133 11.07 14.60 23.69
N ALA A 134 11.93 14.89 22.71
CA ALA A 134 12.78 16.08 22.70
C ALA A 134 11.97 17.39 22.62
N ALA A 135 10.91 17.43 21.82
CA ALA A 135 10.01 18.58 21.77
C ALA A 135 9.31 18.82 23.13
N SER A 136 8.91 17.73 23.81
CA SER A 136 8.28 17.81 25.13
C SER A 136 9.24 18.32 26.20
N SER A 137 10.52 17.91 26.17
CA SER A 137 11.52 18.38 27.13
C SER A 137 11.92 19.85 26.88
N ALA A 138 12.05 20.27 25.61
CA ALA A 138 12.30 21.67 25.26
C ALA A 138 11.18 22.62 25.73
N SER A 139 9.91 22.21 25.59
CA SER A 139 8.76 23.00 26.06
C SER A 139 8.67 23.13 27.59
N SER A 140 9.27 22.20 28.33
CA SER A 140 9.31 22.24 29.80
C SER A 140 10.45 23.10 30.36
N ALA A 141 11.45 23.42 29.54
CA ALA A 141 12.61 24.22 29.94
C ALA A 141 12.38 25.75 29.82
N SER A 142 11.32 26.20 29.14
CA SER A 142 10.97 27.62 28.98
C SER A 142 9.93 28.12 29.98
N SER A 143 9.53 27.30 30.95
CA SER A 143 8.55 27.64 32.01
C SER A 143 9.25 27.79 33.36
N ASP A 144 9.87 28.94 33.59
CA ASP A 144 10.33 29.35 34.93
C ASP A 144 9.11 29.61 35.82
N GLY A 145 8.78 28.65 36.68
CA GLY A 145 7.80 28.85 37.76
C GLY A 145 6.76 27.75 37.88
N LYS A 146 6.98 26.86 38.85
CA LYS A 146 5.98 26.03 39.56
C LYS A 146 4.76 25.55 38.74
N GLU A 147 4.95 24.44 38.06
CA GLU A 147 4.09 23.25 38.21
C GLU A 147 4.83 22.07 37.59
N LYS A 148 5.12 21.03 38.39
CA LYS A 148 5.56 19.74 37.86
C LYS A 148 4.38 19.09 37.16
N LYS A 149 4.04 19.55 35.96
CA LYS A 149 3.16 18.82 35.06
C LYS A 149 3.91 17.54 34.69
N GLN A 150 3.36 16.39 35.11
CA GLN A 150 3.89 15.09 34.74
C GLN A 150 4.15 15.07 33.22
N PRO A 151 5.23 14.43 32.73
CA PRO A 151 5.44 14.27 31.30
C PRO A 151 4.14 13.72 30.69
N PRO A 152 3.68 14.20 29.53
CA PRO A 152 2.45 13.70 28.93
C PRO A 152 2.55 12.18 28.83
N LYS A 153 1.73 11.48 29.62
CA LYS A 153 1.55 10.03 29.51
C LYS A 153 0.92 9.75 28.16
N GLY A 154 1.73 9.61 27.12
CA GLY A 154 1.26 9.26 25.79
C GLY A 154 1.98 9.98 24.65
N GLY A 155 3.30 9.77 24.52
CA GLY A 155 3.81 9.54 23.17
C GLY A 155 2.96 8.42 22.58
N SER A 156 2.33 8.63 21.42
CA SER A 156 1.33 7.70 20.93
C SER A 156 1.95 6.30 20.85
N LYS A 157 1.48 5.33 21.65
CA LYS A 157 1.80 3.90 21.47
C LYS A 157 1.39 3.35 20.09
N LEU A 158 0.84 4.23 19.24
CA LEU A 158 0.35 3.92 17.91
C LEU A 158 1.54 3.84 16.96
N GLY A 159 1.73 2.66 16.41
CA GLY A 159 2.69 2.42 15.35
C GLY A 159 2.43 3.21 14.09
N LEU A 160 3.50 3.41 13.32
CA LEU A 160 3.42 3.84 11.93
C LEU A 160 2.57 2.86 11.12
N TYR A 161 1.62 3.37 10.33
CA TYR A 161 0.81 2.59 9.42
C TYR A 161 0.66 3.30 8.07
N ILE A 162 0.38 2.52 7.03
CA ILE A 162 0.10 3.02 5.70
C ILE A 162 -1.40 2.86 5.42
N ALA A 163 -2.07 3.96 5.11
CA ALA A 163 -3.51 4.01 4.88
C ALA A 163 -3.81 4.28 3.41
N LEU A 164 -4.78 3.55 2.86
CA LEU A 164 -5.32 3.82 1.54
C LEU A 164 -6.24 5.05 1.63
N GLY A 165 -5.93 6.10 0.88
CA GLY A 165 -6.76 7.30 0.79
C GLY A 165 -7.78 7.24 -0.35
N SER A 166 -7.39 6.74 -1.51
CA SER A 166 -8.29 6.61 -2.67
C SER A 166 -7.79 5.52 -3.61
N VAL A 167 -8.71 4.92 -4.36
CA VAL A 167 -8.42 3.90 -5.38
C VAL A 167 -9.27 4.14 -6.62
N PHE A 168 -8.63 4.10 -7.77
CA PHE A 168 -9.28 4.11 -9.07
C PHE A 168 -9.00 2.81 -9.80
N CYS A 169 -10.01 2.25 -10.46
CA CYS A 169 -9.86 1.07 -11.30
C CYS A 169 -10.59 1.26 -12.61
N SER A 170 -9.95 0.91 -13.72
CA SER A 170 -10.51 0.98 -15.06
C SER A 170 -10.38 -0.37 -15.76
N PHE A 171 -11.53 -0.91 -16.19
CA PHE A 171 -11.66 -2.22 -16.80
C PHE A 171 -11.53 -2.09 -18.32
N LYS A 172 -10.66 -2.90 -18.91
CA LYS A 172 -10.37 -2.88 -20.36
C LYS A 172 -10.90 -4.11 -21.07
N ARG A 173 -10.90 -5.27 -20.39
CA ARG A 173 -11.36 -6.55 -20.92
C ARG A 173 -11.96 -7.40 -19.80
N GLU A 174 -12.90 -8.25 -20.17
CA GLU A 174 -13.49 -9.24 -19.28
C GLU A 174 -12.49 -10.32 -18.86
N ILE A 175 -12.72 -10.85 -17.66
CA ILE A 175 -12.02 -12.00 -17.09
C ILE A 175 -13.05 -13.10 -16.86
N LYS A 176 -12.84 -14.25 -17.49
CA LYS A 176 -13.79 -15.36 -17.45
C LYS A 176 -13.71 -16.15 -16.14
N PRO A 177 -14.73 -16.97 -15.80
CA PRO A 177 -14.68 -17.82 -14.62
C PRO A 177 -13.45 -18.75 -14.67
N PHE A 178 -12.79 -18.89 -13.52
CA PHE A 178 -11.56 -19.66 -13.28
C PHE A 178 -10.34 -19.25 -14.12
N GLU A 179 -10.45 -18.21 -14.93
CA GLU A 179 -9.36 -17.68 -15.72
C GLU A 179 -8.23 -17.20 -14.80
N ARG A 180 -6.99 -17.60 -15.11
CA ARG A 180 -5.80 -17.13 -14.40
C ARG A 180 -5.37 -15.78 -14.96
N TYR A 181 -5.12 -14.84 -14.07
CA TYR A 181 -4.50 -13.56 -14.38
C TYR A 181 -3.42 -13.22 -13.36
N GLU A 182 -2.60 -12.25 -13.72
CA GLU A 182 -1.52 -11.71 -12.91
C GLU A 182 -1.83 -10.25 -12.58
N ILE A 183 -1.44 -9.82 -11.38
CA ILE A 183 -1.54 -8.44 -10.93
C ILE A 183 -0.13 -7.95 -10.69
N THR A 184 0.35 -7.11 -11.59
CA THR A 184 1.68 -6.51 -11.51
C THR A 184 1.56 -5.11 -10.94
N SER A 185 2.08 -4.90 -9.73
CA SER A 185 2.01 -3.63 -9.00
C SER A 185 3.39 -3.01 -8.83
N ARG A 186 3.50 -1.69 -8.94
CA ARG A 186 4.73 -0.93 -8.65
C ARG A 186 4.40 0.45 -8.09
N VAL A 187 5.36 1.06 -7.40
CA VAL A 187 5.31 2.49 -7.11
C VAL A 187 5.47 3.24 -8.44
N ILE A 188 4.58 4.21 -8.68
CA ILE A 188 4.69 5.08 -9.85
C ILE A 188 5.33 6.41 -9.49
N GLY A 189 5.06 6.94 -8.29
CA GLY A 189 5.67 8.17 -7.77
C GLY A 189 5.16 8.47 -6.37
N TRP A 190 5.72 9.51 -5.75
CA TRP A 190 5.30 10.01 -4.43
C TRP A 190 5.53 11.53 -4.36
N ASP A 191 4.76 12.20 -3.51
CA ASP A 191 4.93 13.61 -3.14
C ASP A 191 5.22 13.72 -1.62
N GLU A 192 5.07 14.92 -1.05
CA GLU A 192 5.30 15.19 0.37
C GLU A 192 4.36 14.43 1.31
N LYS A 193 3.16 14.05 0.85
CA LYS A 193 2.09 13.42 1.64
C LYS A 193 1.72 12.02 1.15
N TRP A 194 1.68 11.81 -0.16
CA TRP A 194 1.09 10.65 -0.81
C TRP A 194 2.11 9.81 -1.56
N VAL A 195 1.88 8.50 -1.55
CA VAL A 195 2.53 7.54 -2.46
C VAL A 195 1.49 6.97 -3.40
N TYR A 196 1.86 6.88 -4.67
CA TYR A 196 1.02 6.33 -5.71
C TYR A 196 1.54 4.97 -6.15
N MET A 197 0.65 3.97 -6.14
CA MET A 197 0.92 2.63 -6.63
C MET A 197 0.03 2.34 -7.83
N ILE A 198 0.63 1.89 -8.92
CA ILE A 198 -0.09 1.47 -10.12
C ILE A 198 -0.09 -0.06 -10.22
N SER A 199 -1.24 -0.64 -10.52
CA SER A 199 -1.45 -2.07 -10.66
C SER A 199 -2.05 -2.40 -12.02
N TYR A 200 -1.50 -3.41 -12.68
CA TYR A 200 -1.96 -3.92 -13.96
C TYR A 200 -2.48 -5.33 -13.80
N PHE A 201 -3.75 -5.56 -14.15
CA PHE A 201 -4.28 -6.90 -14.32
C PHE A 201 -3.94 -7.37 -15.73
N VAL A 202 -3.23 -8.49 -15.83
CA VAL A 202 -2.65 -8.98 -17.07
C VAL A 202 -2.98 -10.45 -17.24
N ARG A 203 -3.47 -10.81 -18.41
CA ARG A 203 -3.56 -12.21 -18.84
C ARG A 203 -2.16 -12.66 -19.26
N PRO A 204 -1.53 -13.63 -18.57
CA PRO A 204 -0.18 -14.08 -18.92
C PRO A 204 -0.17 -14.69 -20.33
N GLN A 205 0.89 -14.43 -21.08
CA GLN A 205 1.11 -14.97 -22.42
C GLN A 205 2.56 -15.45 -22.54
N ALA A 206 2.76 -16.71 -22.92
CA ALA A 206 4.11 -17.27 -23.05
C ALA A 206 4.94 -16.49 -24.09
N GLY A 207 6.12 -16.04 -23.68
CA GLY A 207 7.09 -15.37 -24.56
C GLY A 207 6.68 -13.99 -25.10
N LYS A 208 5.60 -13.38 -24.60
CA LYS A 208 5.13 -12.05 -25.01
C LYS A 208 4.66 -11.22 -23.82
N LYS A 209 4.63 -9.89 -24.00
CA LYS A 209 3.99 -8.99 -23.03
C LYS A 209 2.52 -9.40 -22.89
N GLY A 210 2.11 -9.77 -21.68
CA GLY A 210 0.75 -10.25 -21.40
C GLY A 210 -0.33 -9.22 -21.78
N ARG A 211 -1.55 -9.72 -21.95
CA ARG A 211 -2.67 -8.90 -22.43
C ARG A 211 -3.34 -8.15 -21.28
N LEU A 212 -3.36 -6.81 -21.34
CA LEU A 212 -3.96 -5.96 -20.31
C LEU A 212 -5.48 -6.21 -20.18
N LEU A 213 -5.93 -6.39 -18.93
CA LEU A 213 -7.32 -6.65 -18.53
C LEU A 213 -7.92 -5.45 -17.80
N ALA A 214 -7.19 -4.89 -16.84
CA ALA A 214 -7.59 -3.72 -16.08
C ALA A 214 -6.36 -2.95 -15.58
N THR A 215 -6.56 -1.67 -15.26
CA THR A 215 -5.55 -0.80 -14.66
C THR A 215 -6.12 -0.20 -13.39
N ALA A 216 -5.35 -0.21 -12.31
CA ALA A 216 -5.74 0.43 -11.06
C ALA A 216 -4.64 1.36 -10.56
N LEU A 217 -5.05 2.42 -9.88
CA LEU A 217 -4.19 3.40 -9.24
C LEU A 217 -4.64 3.55 -7.78
N SER A 218 -3.69 3.52 -6.85
CA SER A 218 -3.96 3.65 -5.43
C SER A 218 -3.11 4.76 -4.83
N LYS A 219 -3.74 5.59 -4.00
CA LYS A 219 -3.15 6.73 -3.30
C LYS A 219 -3.06 6.40 -1.81
N TYR A 220 -1.84 6.38 -1.27
CA TYR A 220 -1.53 5.96 0.09
C TYR A 220 -0.89 7.08 0.90
N VAL A 221 -1.24 7.18 2.18
CA VAL A 221 -0.60 8.08 3.14
C VAL A 221 0.06 7.28 4.25
N VAL A 222 1.24 7.71 4.70
CA VAL A 222 1.87 7.14 5.89
C VAL A 222 1.48 8.00 7.10
N LYS A 223 1.01 7.36 8.17
CA LYS A 223 0.58 8.04 9.39
C LYS A 223 1.18 7.41 10.64
N LYS A 224 1.47 8.24 11.64
CA LYS A 224 1.72 7.85 13.03
C LYS A 224 0.68 8.51 13.92
N GLY A 225 -0.32 7.74 14.35
CA GLY A 225 -1.51 8.31 14.96
C GLY A 225 -2.21 9.30 14.02
N ARG A 226 -2.27 10.57 14.41
CA ARG A 226 -2.80 11.68 13.59
C ARG A 226 -1.74 12.38 12.73
N VAL A 227 -0.46 12.15 13.01
CA VAL A 227 0.63 12.81 12.28
C VAL A 227 0.82 12.14 10.93
N THR A 228 0.83 12.93 9.87
CA THR A 228 1.19 12.47 8.52
C THR A 228 2.71 12.48 8.39
N VAL A 229 3.27 11.37 7.93
CA VAL A 229 4.72 11.19 7.76
C VAL A 229 5.06 11.25 6.28
N PRO A 230 5.99 12.11 5.86
CA PRO A 230 6.41 12.17 4.47
C PRO A 230 6.90 10.81 3.97
N PRO A 231 6.41 10.31 2.84
CA PRO A 231 6.80 8.99 2.36
C PRO A 231 8.30 8.83 2.14
N GLU A 232 8.96 9.89 1.65
CA GLU A 232 10.39 9.93 1.39
C GLU A 232 11.21 9.59 2.64
N ARG A 233 10.75 10.02 3.83
CA ARG A 233 11.39 9.70 5.11
C ARG A 233 11.44 8.19 5.34
N VAL A 234 10.34 7.49 5.06
CA VAL A 234 10.26 6.03 5.21
C VAL A 234 11.01 5.30 4.11
N LEU A 235 10.95 5.79 2.87
CA LEU A 235 11.67 5.19 1.75
C LEU A 235 13.20 5.27 1.94
N ARG A 236 13.70 6.42 2.42
CA ARG A 236 15.11 6.61 2.78
C ARG A 236 15.52 5.72 3.94
N ALA A 237 14.73 5.70 5.02
CA ALA A 237 14.99 4.80 6.15
C ALA A 237 14.92 3.31 5.75
N SER A 238 14.15 2.99 4.72
CA SER A 238 14.10 1.64 4.14
C SER A 238 15.27 1.33 3.21
N GLY A 239 16.17 2.29 2.93
CA GLY A 239 17.31 2.10 2.04
C GLY A 239 16.96 2.11 0.54
N PHE A 240 15.81 2.67 0.17
CA PHE A 240 15.39 2.82 -1.23
C PHE A 240 15.78 4.17 -1.83
N LEU A 241 16.32 5.11 -1.06
CA LEU A 241 16.70 6.42 -1.58
C LEU A 241 18.08 6.80 -1.04
N PRO A 242 18.98 7.32 -1.89
CA PRO A 242 20.21 7.92 -1.42
C PRO A 242 19.93 9.24 -0.70
N GLU A 243 20.99 9.85 -0.16
CA GLU A 243 20.90 11.19 0.41
C GLU A 243 20.64 12.22 -0.67
N ARG A 244 19.91 13.26 -0.30
CA ARG A 244 19.54 14.30 -1.24
C ARG A 244 20.75 15.20 -1.51
N PRO A 245 21.14 15.46 -2.77
CA PRO A 245 22.21 16.40 -3.07
C PRO A 245 21.89 17.79 -2.50
N VAL A 246 22.89 18.40 -1.86
CA VAL A 246 22.80 19.74 -1.27
C VAL A 246 22.44 20.75 -2.38
N GLY A 247 21.32 21.46 -2.23
CA GLY A 247 20.82 22.46 -3.19
C GLY A 247 19.70 21.99 -4.12
N SER A 248 19.28 20.72 -4.06
CA SER A 248 18.08 20.29 -4.78
C SER A 248 16.81 20.76 -4.06
N VAL A 249 16.02 21.59 -4.75
CA VAL A 249 14.81 22.20 -4.21
C VAL A 249 13.76 21.11 -3.92
N GLY A 250 13.15 21.12 -2.73
CA GLY A 250 11.96 20.32 -2.46
C GLY A 250 10.84 20.72 -3.40
N SER A 251 10.41 19.80 -4.28
CA SER A 251 9.13 19.95 -4.97
C SER A 251 8.06 19.79 -3.88
N GLY A 252 7.44 20.84 -3.35
CA GLY A 252 6.81 21.92 -4.08
C GLY A 252 5.37 21.50 -4.35
N SER A 253 4.50 21.85 -3.40
CA SER A 253 3.04 21.71 -3.40
C SER A 253 2.42 21.86 -4.80
N LEU A 254 1.76 20.81 -5.28
CA LEU A 254 0.78 20.94 -6.35
C LEU A 254 -0.52 21.53 -5.76
N THR A 255 -0.57 22.85 -5.67
CA THR A 255 -1.81 23.63 -5.45
C THR A 255 -2.13 24.39 -6.73
N PRO A 256 -3.37 24.36 -7.26
CA PRO A 256 -3.75 25.15 -8.42
C PRO A 256 -4.24 26.56 -8.02
N GLY A 257 -3.81 27.59 -8.77
CA GLY A 257 -4.62 28.79 -9.00
C GLY A 257 -3.98 30.14 -8.64
N GLU A 258 -3.26 30.75 -9.58
CA GLU A 258 -3.16 32.20 -9.68
C GLU A 258 -4.49 32.78 -10.18
N SER A 259 -4.98 33.85 -9.55
CA SER A 259 -5.88 34.83 -10.18
C SER A 259 -5.70 36.19 -9.50
N GLY A 260 -5.53 37.22 -10.34
CA GLY A 260 -5.04 38.53 -9.96
C GLY A 260 -6.04 39.49 -9.31
N SER A 261 -5.44 40.51 -8.70
CA SER A 261 -5.87 41.91 -8.53
C SER A 261 -7.35 42.23 -8.33
N GLY A 262 -7.65 42.74 -7.12
CA GLY A 262 -8.84 43.52 -6.80
C GLY A 262 -8.63 44.28 -5.51
N SER A 263 -8.33 45.58 -5.61
CA SER A 263 -8.14 46.50 -4.48
C SER A 263 -9.47 46.77 -3.75
N GLY A 264 -9.46 46.77 -2.42
CA GLY A 264 -10.63 47.12 -1.60
C GLY A 264 -10.27 47.23 -0.12
N SER A 265 -10.07 48.46 0.33
CA SER A 265 -9.74 48.83 1.71
C SER A 265 -10.92 48.59 2.65
N GLY A 266 -10.67 48.04 3.85
CA GLY A 266 -11.67 47.82 4.88
C GLY A 266 -11.05 47.36 6.20
N SER A 267 -10.81 48.31 7.10
CA SER A 267 -10.29 48.11 8.45
C SER A 267 -11.27 47.31 9.33
N GLY A 268 -10.76 46.31 10.06
CA GLY A 268 -11.51 45.57 11.08
C GLY A 268 -10.58 44.72 11.94
N SER A 269 -10.34 45.18 13.17
CA SER A 269 -9.56 44.48 14.19
C SER A 269 -10.28 43.23 14.71
N GLY A 270 -9.60 42.10 14.75
CA GLY A 270 -10.07 40.89 15.42
C GLY A 270 -8.95 39.85 15.48
N SER A 271 -8.45 39.61 16.68
CA SER A 271 -7.48 38.57 17.00
C SER A 271 -8.16 37.20 16.99
N GLU A 272 -7.80 36.31 16.06
CA GLU A 272 -8.14 34.89 16.15
C GLU A 272 -6.96 34.01 15.71
N GLU A 273 -6.64 33.07 16.60
CA GLU A 273 -5.57 32.08 16.48
C GLU A 273 -5.86 31.11 15.33
N GLY A 274 -4.81 30.83 14.54
CA GLY A 274 -4.89 29.95 13.37
C GLY A 274 -5.27 28.52 13.72
N GLN A 275 -6.53 28.18 13.47
CA GLN A 275 -7.06 26.84 13.54
C GLN A 275 -6.83 26.15 12.18
N LEU A 276 -5.73 25.40 12.08
CA LEU A 276 -5.56 24.44 10.98
C LEU A 276 -6.57 23.30 11.20
N LEU A 277 -7.65 23.33 10.42
CA LEU A 277 -8.69 22.30 10.41
C LEU A 277 -8.09 21.00 9.86
N ASP A 278 -7.69 20.12 10.78
CA ASP A 278 -7.48 18.68 10.57
C ASP A 278 -8.85 18.02 10.40
N GLU A 279 -9.48 18.22 9.23
CA GLU A 279 -10.52 17.31 8.74
C GLU A 279 -9.82 16.04 8.22
N GLY A 280 -9.26 15.32 9.18
CA GLY A 280 -8.55 14.08 8.96
C GLY A 280 -9.55 13.02 8.52
N ILE A 281 -9.42 12.58 7.26
CA ILE A 281 -9.97 11.34 6.70
C ILE A 281 -10.18 10.31 7.81
N THR A 282 -11.42 10.21 8.29
CA THR A 282 -11.90 9.06 9.04
C THR A 282 -11.85 7.93 8.05
N ALA A 283 -10.78 7.13 8.12
CA ALA A 283 -10.64 5.94 7.30
C ALA A 283 -11.83 5.02 7.59
N THR A 284 -12.89 5.14 6.80
CA THR A 284 -13.91 4.11 6.67
C THR A 284 -13.23 2.95 5.98
N ALA A 285 -12.57 2.15 6.82
CA ALA A 285 -11.76 1.02 6.44
C ALA A 285 -12.57 0.07 5.55
N THR A 286 -12.32 0.10 4.25
CA THR A 286 -12.60 -1.04 3.39
C THR A 286 -11.60 -2.13 3.74
N GLY A 287 -11.97 -2.97 4.70
CA GLY A 287 -11.34 -4.27 4.98
C GLY A 287 -9.99 -4.21 5.71
N VAL A 288 -9.99 -4.69 6.96
CA VAL A 288 -8.89 -4.78 7.94
C VAL A 288 -8.84 -3.59 8.88
N ASP A 289 -9.19 -3.90 10.13
CA ASP A 289 -8.96 -3.03 11.27
C ASP A 289 -7.48 -2.64 11.28
N ALA A 290 -7.21 -1.33 11.20
CA ALA A 290 -5.87 -0.80 11.32
C ALA A 290 -5.17 -1.33 12.60
N ALA A 291 -5.91 -1.80 13.61
CA ALA A 291 -5.39 -2.48 14.81
C ALA A 291 -4.59 -3.75 14.49
N VAL A 292 -5.06 -4.59 13.57
CA VAL A 292 -4.39 -5.85 13.23
C VAL A 292 -3.11 -5.57 12.44
N VAL A 293 -3.13 -4.59 11.54
CA VAL A 293 -1.91 -4.13 10.85
C VAL A 293 -0.93 -3.47 11.83
N ARG A 294 -1.44 -2.72 12.82
CA ARG A 294 -0.65 -2.08 13.89
C ARG A 294 0.10 -3.11 14.75
N GLU A 295 -0.54 -4.21 15.14
CA GLU A 295 0.04 -5.23 16.02
C GLU A 295 1.05 -6.12 15.28
N VAL A 296 0.72 -6.52 14.05
CA VAL A 296 1.58 -7.38 13.22
C VAL A 296 2.87 -6.67 12.78
N LEU A 297 2.86 -5.34 12.62
CA LEU A 297 4.04 -4.59 12.16
C LEU A 297 5.09 -4.32 13.24
N LEU A 298 4.85 -4.56 14.55
CA LEU A 298 5.70 -3.94 15.59
C LEU A 298 6.25 -4.79 16.73
N ASP A 299 5.99 -6.09 16.86
CA ASP A 299 6.54 -6.87 17.98
C ASP A 299 7.66 -7.86 17.59
N ALA A 300 8.80 -7.31 17.20
CA ALA A 300 10.07 -8.04 17.11
C ALA A 300 11.17 -7.21 17.78
N GLY A 301 12.06 -7.87 18.52
CA GLY A 301 12.94 -7.30 19.54
C GLY A 301 13.98 -6.26 19.08
N ASP A 302 14.72 -5.79 20.08
CA ASP A 302 15.80 -4.81 19.99
C ASP A 302 16.91 -5.31 19.05
N GLY A 303 17.06 -4.67 17.90
CA GLY A 303 18.07 -4.99 16.90
C GLY A 303 19.10 -3.88 16.80
N ASP A 304 20.38 -4.27 16.86
CA ASP A 304 21.60 -3.46 16.79
C ASP A 304 21.59 -2.43 15.64
N GLU A 305 21.94 -1.18 15.93
CA GLU A 305 22.01 -0.08 14.95
C GLU A 305 23.06 -0.32 13.88
N ALA A 306 24.20 -0.94 14.24
CA ALA A 306 25.27 -1.22 13.30
C ALA A 306 24.82 -2.18 12.19
N ALA A 307 24.01 -3.19 12.53
CA ALA A 307 23.44 -4.12 11.56
C ALA A 307 22.44 -3.47 10.60
N LYS A 308 21.82 -2.35 10.99
CA LYS A 308 20.89 -1.59 10.15
C LYS A 308 21.62 -0.70 9.15
N GLU A 309 22.68 -0.03 9.57
CA GLU A 309 23.52 0.78 8.68
C GLU A 309 24.22 -0.10 7.65
N GLU A 310 24.81 -1.21 8.08
CA GLU A 310 25.42 -2.20 7.18
C GLU A 310 24.39 -2.76 6.17
N GLN A 311 23.14 -2.99 6.60
CA GLN A 311 22.07 -3.38 5.68
C GLN A 311 21.71 -2.24 4.74
N ARG A 312 21.59 -0.98 5.20
CA ARG A 312 21.34 0.20 4.35
C ARG A 312 22.40 0.30 3.27
N GLU A 313 23.68 0.18 3.63
CA GLU A 313 24.80 0.14 2.69
C GLU A 313 24.66 -1.03 1.70
N ARG A 314 24.41 -2.26 2.15
CA ARG A 314 24.14 -3.40 1.26
C ARG A 314 22.99 -3.14 0.28
N ASN A 315 21.95 -2.43 0.71
CA ASN A 315 20.79 -2.13 -0.12
C ASN A 315 21.11 -1.07 -1.18
N VAL A 316 21.86 -0.04 -0.80
CA VAL A 316 22.39 0.94 -1.76
C VAL A 316 23.25 0.22 -2.79
N HIS A 317 24.11 -0.71 -2.37
CA HIS A 317 24.92 -1.53 -3.28
C HIS A 317 24.15 -2.61 -4.08
N SER A 318 22.86 -2.83 -3.80
CA SER A 318 22.03 -3.78 -4.57
C SER A 318 21.59 -3.24 -5.94
N TRP A 319 21.83 -1.95 -6.17
CA TRP A 319 21.66 -1.25 -7.43
C TRP A 319 22.91 -0.41 -7.69
N ASN A 320 23.21 -0.16 -8.96
CA ASN A 320 24.39 0.62 -9.32
C ASN A 320 24.05 2.11 -9.23
N GLU A 321 24.73 2.85 -8.36
CA GLU A 321 24.58 4.29 -8.21
C GLU A 321 24.95 5.04 -9.51
N GLU A 322 25.89 4.50 -10.30
CA GLU A 322 26.22 5.05 -11.62
C GLU A 322 25.05 4.93 -12.61
N ASP A 323 24.29 3.83 -12.53
CA ASP A 323 23.13 3.62 -13.40
C ASP A 323 21.90 4.40 -12.90
N TRP A 324 21.76 4.58 -11.58
CA TRP A 324 20.62 5.26 -10.96
C TRP A 324 21.04 6.37 -9.99
N PRO A 325 21.64 7.47 -10.50
CA PRO A 325 21.92 8.63 -9.67
C PRO A 325 20.60 9.27 -9.19
N TRP A 326 20.69 10.13 -8.16
CA TRP A 326 19.53 10.81 -7.57
C TRP A 326 18.65 11.48 -8.63
N GLU A 327 19.26 12.14 -9.61
CA GLU A 327 18.55 12.86 -10.68
C GLU A 327 17.67 11.92 -11.50
N ARG A 328 18.13 10.69 -11.76
CA ARG A 328 17.36 9.70 -12.53
C ARG A 328 16.19 9.14 -11.71
N ILE A 329 16.39 8.93 -10.41
CA ILE A 329 15.32 8.52 -9.49
C ILE A 329 14.25 9.61 -9.43
N GLU A 330 14.68 10.87 -9.32
CA GLU A 330 13.82 12.03 -9.26
C GLU A 330 13.06 12.26 -10.57
N GLU A 331 13.71 12.08 -11.73
CA GLU A 331 13.08 12.15 -13.04
C GLU A 331 11.97 11.10 -13.17
N GLU A 332 12.24 9.84 -12.79
CA GLU A 332 11.23 8.78 -12.83
C GLU A 332 10.08 9.03 -11.84
N ARG A 333 10.37 9.60 -10.66
CA ARG A 333 9.35 10.03 -9.68
C ARG A 333 8.44 11.12 -10.27
N LEU A 334 9.02 12.16 -10.87
CA LEU A 334 8.29 13.28 -11.49
C LEU A 334 7.48 12.82 -12.70
N ARG A 335 8.07 11.96 -13.55
CA ARG A 335 7.36 11.31 -14.67
C ARG A 335 6.13 10.57 -14.17
N GLY A 336 6.26 9.87 -13.04
CA GLY A 336 5.17 9.18 -12.39
C GLY A 336 4.09 10.10 -11.85
N LEU A 337 4.47 11.20 -11.19
CA LEU A 337 3.53 12.22 -10.71
C LEU A 337 2.71 12.83 -11.85
N LYS A 338 3.34 13.11 -13.00
CA LYS A 338 2.64 13.58 -14.20
C LYS A 338 1.59 12.59 -14.71
N VAL A 339 1.83 11.29 -14.56
CA VAL A 339 0.84 10.26 -14.96
C VAL A 339 -0.37 10.24 -14.03
N VAL A 340 -0.18 10.53 -12.73
CA VAL A 340 -1.25 10.49 -11.73
C VAL A 340 -1.93 11.83 -11.47
N GLU A 341 -1.38 12.92 -12.01
CA GLU A 341 -1.90 14.29 -11.88
C GLU A 341 -3.39 14.38 -12.23
N GLY A 342 -3.81 13.81 -13.35
CA GLY A 342 -5.22 13.82 -13.76
C GLY A 342 -6.14 13.07 -12.78
N TYR A 343 -5.64 12.03 -12.12
CA TYR A 343 -6.40 11.32 -11.09
C TYR A 343 -6.47 12.12 -9.79
N ALA A 344 -5.35 12.70 -9.34
CA ALA A 344 -5.33 13.54 -8.14
C ALA A 344 -6.22 14.78 -8.30
N GLY A 345 -6.21 15.41 -9.48
CA GLY A 345 -7.08 16.52 -9.80
C GLY A 345 -8.56 16.14 -9.91
N LEU A 346 -8.88 14.94 -10.40
CA LEU A 346 -10.27 14.45 -10.45
C LEU A 346 -10.83 14.24 -9.04
N ASP A 347 -10.05 13.62 -8.14
CA ASP A 347 -10.42 13.38 -6.73
C ASP A 347 -10.80 14.70 -6.03
N ALA A 348 -10.00 15.75 -6.23
CA ALA A 348 -10.27 17.09 -5.68
C ALA A 348 -11.54 17.72 -6.28
N LYS A 349 -11.68 17.71 -7.62
CA LYS A 349 -12.85 18.28 -8.30
C LYS A 349 -14.16 17.60 -7.90
N LEU A 350 -14.14 16.28 -7.69
CA LEU A 350 -15.32 15.53 -7.23
C LEU A 350 -15.73 15.93 -5.81
N PHE A 351 -14.74 16.23 -4.94
CA PHE A 351 -15.00 16.72 -3.60
C PHE A 351 -15.58 18.14 -3.63
N GLU A 352 -15.04 19.02 -4.47
CA GLU A 352 -15.58 20.37 -4.70
C GLU A 352 -17.01 20.34 -5.25
N GLU A 353 -17.32 19.43 -6.19
CA GLU A 353 -18.66 19.29 -6.78
C GLU A 353 -19.73 18.90 -5.74
N TRP A 354 -19.35 18.18 -4.68
CA TRP A 354 -20.27 17.88 -3.57
C TRP A 354 -20.62 19.13 -2.75
N GLY A 355 -19.76 20.14 -2.76
CA GLY A 355 -19.97 21.41 -2.06
C GLY A 355 -18.83 21.80 -1.11
N GLY A 356 -17.89 20.89 -0.82
CA GLY A 356 -16.84 21.06 0.19
C GLY A 356 -17.41 21.26 1.60
N GLU A 357 -16.98 20.44 2.56
CA GLU A 357 -17.12 20.78 3.98
C GLU A 357 -15.73 20.87 4.60
#